data_AF-A0A2X2IQW7-F1
#
_entry.id   AF-A0A2X2IQW7-F1
#
_cell.length_a   1.000
_cell.length_b   1.000
_cell.length_c   1.000
_cell.angle_alpha   90.00
_cell.angle_beta   90.00
_cell.angle_gamma   90.00
#
_symmetry.space_group_name_H-M   'P 1'
#
loop_
_entity.id
_entity.type
_entity.pdbx_description
1 polymer ?
#
loop_
_entity_poly.entity_id
_entity_poly.type
_entity_poly.pdbx_seq_one_letter_code
_entity_poly.pdbx_strand_id
1 'polypeptide(L)'
;MQSERYYVKHFFILFEQVVENSIEIKRTNFQRKSDYFQLLMYMLCSVLGVVSIFWDWKASIPAVMCTIFVLIIRRKVDILSNMSWFIFGFIAVALLLSWIFHLSFGLFVLQCALFATVKLAISKFREIGQDHTDIIFSLNAIEFSCLCPENSDYKGYAINPMGYKKRFQMADIRSVQRDRKNLLIVLKEQIVRPRELRQEEIELILTYFRKNKAALIHAVTTERILQEEDRVYWIKLIVFALPCLLAVCAIYIFADNGRNSLISVCIIIGAILVAVILLKITNLIYHHGEKK
;
A
#
# COMPACT_ATOMS: atom_id res chain seq x y z
N MET A 1 -24.74 4.09 50.91
CA MET A 1 -24.23 4.99 49.86
C MET A 1 -23.22 4.20 49.01
N GLN A 2 -23.70 3.59 47.93
CA GLN A 2 -23.39 3.96 46.53
C GLN A 2 -21.95 3.52 46.16
N SER A 3 -21.70 2.28 45.71
CA SER A 3 -21.97 1.71 44.37
C SER A 3 -21.53 2.61 43.21
N GLU A 4 -20.27 2.45 42.78
CA GLU A 4 -19.92 2.59 41.37
C GLU A 4 -19.15 1.34 40.91
N ARG A 5 -19.94 0.41 40.35
CA ARG A 5 -19.47 -0.65 39.48
C ARG A 5 -18.76 -0.01 38.29
N TYR A 6 -17.46 -0.30 38.15
CA TYR A 6 -16.74 -0.15 36.90
C TYR A 6 -17.40 -1.06 35.86
N TYR A 7 -18.30 -0.49 35.06
CA TYR A 7 -18.81 -1.12 33.87
C TYR A 7 -17.69 -1.21 32.84
N VAL A 8 -17.18 -2.42 32.68
CA VAL A 8 -16.46 -2.87 31.49
C VAL A 8 -17.34 -2.56 30.27
N LYS A 9 -17.02 -1.48 29.55
CA LYS A 9 -17.62 -1.19 28.25
C LYS A 9 -17.05 -2.17 27.22
N HIS A 10 -17.59 -3.39 27.21
CA HIS A 10 -17.71 -4.18 25.99
C HIS A 10 -18.65 -3.42 25.05
N PHE A 11 -18.09 -2.61 24.16
CA PHE A 11 -18.86 -1.96 23.10
C PHE A 11 -19.06 -2.96 21.96
N PHE A 12 -20.07 -3.80 22.12
CA PHE A 12 -20.69 -4.57 21.05
C PHE A 12 -21.48 -3.61 20.15
N ILE A 13 -21.08 -3.46 18.89
CA ILE A 13 -21.99 -3.03 17.81
C ILE A 13 -21.74 -3.95 16.62
N LEU A 14 -22.45 -5.07 16.60
CA LEU A 14 -22.80 -5.79 15.37
C LEU A 14 -23.96 -5.02 14.73
N PHE A 15 -23.72 -4.31 13.64
CA PHE A 15 -24.79 -3.96 12.70
C PHE A 15 -24.56 -4.81 11.45
N GLU A 16 -25.09 -6.02 11.51
CA GLU A 16 -25.12 -6.97 10.41
C GLU A 16 -26.41 -6.72 9.62
N GLN A 17 -26.37 -5.78 8.68
CA GLN A 17 -27.40 -5.71 7.65
C GLN A 17 -27.08 -6.78 6.60
N VAL A 18 -27.58 -7.99 6.83
CA VAL A 18 -27.80 -8.96 5.74
C VAL A 18 -28.96 -8.43 4.92
N VAL A 19 -28.70 -7.44 4.06
CA VAL A 19 -29.55 -7.27 2.87
C VAL A 19 -29.33 -8.55 2.08
N GLU A 20 -30.39 -9.26 1.69
CA GLU A 20 -30.39 -10.68 1.29
C GLU A 20 -29.32 -11.12 0.24
N ASN A 21 -28.62 -10.18 -0.40
CA ASN A 21 -27.57 -10.42 -1.39
C ASN A 21 -26.22 -9.71 -1.14
N SER A 22 -25.99 -9.08 0.02
CA SER A 22 -24.72 -8.40 0.32
C SER A 22 -24.22 -8.59 1.76
N ILE A 23 -22.90 -8.69 1.90
CA ILE A 23 -22.17 -8.72 3.18
C ILE A 23 -21.28 -7.49 3.27
N GLU A 24 -21.29 -6.80 4.39
CA GLU A 24 -20.30 -5.78 4.73
C GLU A 24 -19.69 -6.05 6.10
N ILE A 25 -18.37 -6.11 6.15
CA ILE A 25 -17.62 -6.26 7.39
C ILE A 25 -16.90 -4.95 7.67
N LYS A 26 -17.22 -4.38 8.83
CA LYS A 26 -16.76 -3.08 9.28
C LYS A 26 -15.79 -3.22 10.45
N ARG A 27 -14.86 -2.28 10.55
CA ARG A 27 -13.94 -2.12 11.68
C ARG A 27 -13.92 -0.67 12.11
N THR A 28 -14.11 -0.44 13.41
CA THR A 28 -13.96 0.89 14.00
C THR A 28 -12.48 1.16 14.25
N ASN A 29 -12.04 2.38 13.92
CA ASN A 29 -10.70 2.87 14.21
C ASN A 29 -9.55 1.98 13.70
N PHE A 30 -9.76 1.31 12.57
CA PHE A 30 -8.79 0.35 12.02
C PHE A 30 -7.48 1.02 11.59
N GLN A 31 -7.54 2.23 11.03
CA GLN A 31 -6.37 2.99 10.60
C GLN A 31 -5.69 3.80 11.71
N ARG A 32 -6.23 3.78 12.94
CA ARG A 32 -5.82 4.72 13.99
C ARG A 32 -4.33 4.70 14.31
N LYS A 33 -3.68 3.53 14.29
CA LYS A 33 -2.22 3.40 14.49
C LYS A 33 -1.43 4.09 13.36
N SER A 34 -1.88 3.93 12.12
CA SER A 34 -1.32 4.60 10.96
C SER A 34 -1.52 6.11 11.06
N ASP A 35 -2.73 6.57 11.42
CA ASP A 35 -3.02 8.00 11.53
C ASP A 35 -2.17 8.68 12.60
N TYR A 36 -1.96 8.04 13.76
CA TYR A 36 -1.03 8.53 14.78
C TYR A 36 0.41 8.62 14.27
N PHE A 37 0.87 7.64 13.48
CA PHE A 37 2.21 7.68 12.89
C PHE A 37 2.34 8.81 11.86
N GLN A 38 1.34 8.99 10.99
CA GLN A 38 1.31 10.11 10.03
C GLN A 38 1.30 11.46 10.75
N LEU A 39 0.48 11.59 11.80
CA LEU A 39 0.45 12.79 12.64
C LEU A 39 1.82 13.07 13.26
N LEU A 40 2.48 12.06 13.83
CA LEU A 40 3.81 12.20 14.41
C LEU A 40 4.83 12.69 13.38
N MET A 41 4.80 12.15 12.16
CA MET A 41 5.68 12.59 11.07
C MET A 41 5.39 14.04 10.66
N TYR A 42 4.12 14.43 10.53
CA TYR A 42 3.77 15.82 10.21
C TYR A 42 4.14 16.78 11.34
N MET A 43 4.00 16.37 12.61
CA MET A 43 4.44 17.16 13.76
C MET A 43 5.96 17.33 13.77
N LEU A 44 6.72 16.27 13.50
CA LEU A 44 8.18 16.32 13.40
C LEU A 44 8.63 17.28 12.29
N CYS A 45 8.06 17.17 11.08
CA CYS A 45 8.32 18.10 9.98
C CYS A 45 7.94 19.54 10.33
N SER A 46 6.82 19.74 11.03
CA SER A 46 6.38 21.08 11.45
C SER A 46 7.34 21.70 12.46
N VAL A 47 7.85 20.91 13.42
CA VAL A 47 8.89 21.36 14.37
C VAL A 47 10.17 21.70 13.63
N LEU A 48 10.60 20.89 12.66
CA LEU A 48 11.75 21.20 11.80
C LEU A 48 11.53 22.51 11.01
N GLY A 49 10.31 22.77 10.54
CA GLY A 49 9.94 24.03 9.91
C GLY A 49 10.13 25.22 10.85
N VAL A 50 9.68 25.13 12.09
CA VAL A 50 9.88 26.19 13.11
C VAL A 50 11.37 26.36 13.43
N VAL A 51 12.12 25.28 13.63
CA VAL A 51 13.56 25.33 13.91
C VAL A 51 14.33 25.93 12.73
N SER A 52 13.92 25.65 11.50
CA SER A 52 14.54 26.20 10.30
C SER A 52 14.46 27.73 10.19
N ILE A 53 13.58 28.38 10.97
CA ILE A 53 13.50 29.84 11.06
C ILE A 53 14.80 30.43 11.64
N PHE A 54 15.39 29.75 12.61
CA PHE A 54 16.63 30.18 13.24
C PHE A 54 17.86 29.94 12.35
N TRP A 55 17.74 29.04 11.36
CA TRP A 55 18.80 28.76 10.39
C TRP A 55 18.93 29.90 9.37
N ASP A 56 17.82 30.35 8.80
CA ASP A 56 17.77 31.48 7.88
C ASP A 56 16.45 32.24 8.00
N TRP A 57 16.45 33.25 8.87
CA TRP A 57 15.25 34.04 9.16
C TRP A 57 14.81 34.90 7.95
N LYS A 58 15.74 35.25 7.04
CA LYS A 58 15.44 36.04 5.84
C LYS A 58 14.65 35.21 4.83
N ALA A 59 14.99 33.93 4.66
CA ALA A 59 14.26 33.01 3.80
C ALA A 59 12.89 32.59 4.38
N SER A 60 12.77 32.63 5.72
CA SER A 60 11.61 32.11 6.43
C SER A 60 10.35 32.96 6.28
N ILE A 61 10.48 34.29 6.31
CA ILE A 61 9.33 35.20 6.17
C ILE A 61 8.65 35.00 4.80
N PRO A 62 9.37 35.04 3.67
CA PRO A 62 8.80 34.72 2.36
C PRO A 62 8.20 33.31 2.28
N ALA A 63 8.82 32.31 2.91
CA ALA A 63 8.32 30.93 2.88
C ALA A 63 6.99 30.78 3.62
N VAL A 64 6.85 31.41 4.79
CA VAL A 64 5.57 31.45 5.54
C VAL A 64 4.49 32.14 4.71
N MET A 65 4.79 33.31 4.13
CA MET A 65 3.84 34.05 3.30
C MET A 65 3.41 33.27 2.06
N CYS A 66 4.36 32.62 1.37
CA CYS A 66 4.09 31.76 0.23
C CYS A 66 3.18 30.58 0.63
N THR A 67 3.45 29.95 1.76
CA THR A 67 2.63 28.85 2.27
C THR A 67 1.21 29.31 2.57
N ILE A 68 1.03 30.45 3.24
CA ILE A 68 -0.30 31.04 3.51
C ILE A 68 -1.04 31.33 2.20
N PHE A 69 -0.38 31.93 1.22
CA PHE A 69 -0.96 32.26 -0.08
C PHE A 69 -1.44 31.01 -0.83
N VAL A 70 -0.62 29.96 -0.85
CA VAL A 70 -0.99 28.64 -1.40
C VAL A 70 -2.21 28.07 -0.70
N LEU A 71 -2.28 28.17 0.64
CA LEU A 71 -3.42 27.68 1.41
C LEU A 71 -4.72 28.42 1.10
N ILE A 72 -4.65 29.72 0.76
CA ILE A 72 -5.79 30.53 0.34
C ILE A 72 -6.24 30.14 -1.07
N ILE A 73 -5.30 30.04 -2.02
CA ILE A 73 -5.61 29.62 -3.41
C ILE A 73 -6.27 28.25 -3.42
N ARG A 74 -5.79 27.31 -2.60
CA ARG A 74 -6.36 25.96 -2.49
C ARG A 74 -7.85 25.94 -2.11
N ARG A 75 -8.35 26.99 -1.44
CA ARG A 75 -9.79 27.09 -1.13
C ARG A 75 -10.65 27.42 -2.33
N LYS A 76 -10.09 28.07 -3.36
CA LYS A 76 -10.81 28.57 -4.54
C LYS A 76 -10.56 27.76 -5.80
N VAL A 77 -9.42 27.09 -5.89
CA VAL A 77 -8.98 26.36 -7.08
C VAL A 77 -8.74 24.91 -6.70
N ASP A 78 -9.26 23.98 -7.50
CA ASP A 78 -8.89 22.58 -7.39
C ASP A 78 -7.46 22.38 -7.89
N ILE A 79 -6.53 22.37 -6.94
CA ILE A 79 -5.10 22.20 -7.22
C ILE A 79 -4.80 20.79 -7.74
N LEU A 80 -5.61 19.77 -7.40
CA LEU A 80 -5.34 18.38 -7.82
C LEU A 80 -5.49 18.22 -9.34
N SER A 81 -6.53 18.82 -9.93
CA SER A 81 -6.73 18.80 -11.38
C SER A 81 -5.63 19.58 -12.15
N ASN A 82 -5.01 20.57 -11.50
CA ASN A 82 -4.01 21.46 -12.11
C ASN A 82 -2.60 21.31 -11.50
N MET A 83 -2.26 20.14 -10.95
CA MET A 83 -1.01 19.89 -10.22
C MET A 83 0.23 20.34 -11.01
N SER A 84 0.32 20.02 -12.31
CA SER A 84 1.48 20.37 -13.14
C SER A 84 1.68 21.89 -13.28
N TRP A 85 0.59 22.64 -13.50
CA TRP A 85 0.62 24.10 -13.56
C TRP A 85 0.95 24.72 -12.21
N PHE A 86 0.46 24.14 -11.12
CA PHE A 86 0.78 24.57 -9.77
C PHE A 86 2.28 24.37 -9.44
N ILE A 87 2.85 23.22 -9.81
CA ILE A 87 4.29 22.96 -9.63
C ILE A 87 5.12 23.94 -10.44
N PHE A 88 4.79 24.17 -11.71
CA PHE A 88 5.50 25.12 -12.56
C PHE A 88 5.42 26.55 -12.00
N GLY A 89 4.23 26.99 -11.58
CA GLY A 89 4.02 28.29 -10.96
C GLY A 89 4.79 28.43 -9.64
N PHE A 90 4.79 27.40 -8.79
CA PHE A 90 5.56 27.41 -7.54
C PHE A 90 7.06 27.52 -7.80
N ILE A 91 7.62 26.76 -8.74
CA ILE A 91 9.04 26.83 -9.11
C ILE A 91 9.38 28.22 -9.64
N ALA A 92 8.55 28.78 -10.53
CA ALA A 92 8.76 30.12 -11.07
C ALA A 92 8.76 31.19 -9.98
N VAL A 93 7.79 31.16 -9.06
CA VAL A 93 7.72 32.07 -7.90
C VAL A 93 8.92 31.88 -6.97
N ALA A 94 9.32 30.64 -6.70
CA ALA A 94 10.46 30.33 -5.85
C ALA A 94 11.78 30.86 -6.44
N LEU A 95 11.98 30.72 -7.76
CA LEU A 95 13.14 31.28 -8.45
C LEU A 95 13.13 32.82 -8.42
N LEU A 96 11.98 33.45 -8.69
CA LEU A 96 11.81 34.90 -8.66
C LEU A 96 12.12 35.49 -7.28
N LEU A 97 11.54 34.92 -6.22
CA LEU A 97 11.75 35.37 -4.85
C LEU A 97 13.19 35.11 -4.40
N SER A 98 13.77 33.98 -4.78
CA SER A 98 15.17 33.68 -4.45
C SER A 98 16.13 34.65 -5.10
N TRP A 99 15.86 35.07 -6.34
CA TRP A 99 16.66 36.05 -7.05
C TRP A 99 16.52 37.47 -6.47
N ILE A 100 15.28 37.93 -6.23
CA ILE A 100 15.01 39.29 -5.70
C ILE A 100 15.58 39.48 -4.29
N PHE A 101 15.41 38.49 -3.41
CA PHE A 101 15.78 38.59 -2.00
C PHE A 101 17.13 37.93 -1.68
N HIS A 102 17.87 37.47 -2.70
CA HIS A 102 19.14 36.74 -2.54
C HIS A 102 19.03 35.56 -1.56
N LEU A 103 17.95 34.78 -1.66
CA LEU A 103 17.70 33.62 -0.79
C LEU A 103 18.32 32.36 -1.40
N SER A 104 18.71 31.42 -0.54
CA SER A 104 19.02 30.06 -0.98
C SER A 104 17.74 29.37 -1.45
N PHE A 105 17.63 29.14 -2.76
CA PHE A 105 16.48 28.48 -3.38
C PHE A 105 16.13 27.14 -2.70
N GLY A 106 17.14 26.30 -2.44
CA GLY A 106 16.94 25.01 -1.80
C GLY A 106 16.37 25.13 -0.38
N LEU A 107 16.88 26.06 0.42
CA LEU A 107 16.37 26.32 1.77
C LEU A 107 14.96 26.90 1.73
N PHE A 108 14.68 27.83 0.82
CA PHE A 108 13.35 28.41 0.64
C PHE A 108 12.30 27.35 0.29
N VAL A 109 12.60 26.47 -0.68
CA VAL A 109 11.72 25.36 -1.08
C VAL A 109 11.51 24.37 0.08
N LEU A 110 12.58 24.02 0.79
CA LEU A 110 12.51 23.14 1.96
C LEU A 110 11.64 23.75 3.07
N GLN A 111 11.82 25.03 3.39
CA GLN A 111 11.02 25.75 4.38
C GLN A 111 9.54 25.79 3.99
N CYS A 112 9.21 26.06 2.72
CA CYS A 112 7.84 26.01 2.23
C CYS A 112 7.22 24.62 2.43
N ALA A 113 7.96 23.55 2.14
CA ALA A 113 7.49 22.18 2.33
C ALA A 113 7.26 21.85 3.81
N LEU A 114 8.17 22.25 4.70
CA LEU A 114 8.03 22.04 6.15
C LEU A 114 6.87 22.84 6.75
N PHE A 115 6.64 24.08 6.33
CA PHE A 115 5.49 24.85 6.80
C PHE A 115 4.16 24.29 6.30
N ALA A 116 4.13 23.70 5.10
CA ALA A 116 2.93 23.06 4.58
C ALA A 116 2.46 21.88 5.47
N THR A 117 3.38 21.21 6.18
CA THR A 117 3.02 20.09 7.07
C THR A 117 2.23 20.52 8.30
N VAL A 118 2.28 21.79 8.71
CA VAL A 118 1.51 22.31 9.86
C VAL A 118 0.02 22.12 9.64
N LYS A 119 -0.48 22.49 8.46
CA LYS A 119 -1.90 22.30 8.12
C LYS A 119 -2.25 20.81 8.04
N LEU A 120 -1.35 19.98 7.51
CA LEU A 120 -1.55 18.53 7.44
C LEU A 120 -1.65 17.91 8.85
N ALA A 121 -0.79 18.32 9.78
CA ALA A 121 -0.82 17.92 11.17
C ALA A 121 -2.15 18.30 11.84
N ILE A 122 -2.59 19.56 11.70
CA ILE A 122 -3.87 20.03 12.26
C ILE A 122 -5.05 19.26 11.68
N SER A 123 -5.07 19.04 10.36
CA SER A 123 -6.12 18.29 9.68
C SER A 123 -6.18 16.85 10.20
N LYS A 124 -5.04 16.17 10.28
CA LYS A 124 -4.97 14.78 10.76
C LYS A 124 -5.31 14.66 12.23
N PHE A 125 -4.89 15.60 13.07
CA PHE A 125 -5.26 15.63 14.48
C PHE A 125 -6.78 15.70 14.67
N ARG A 126 -7.47 16.52 13.87
CA ARG A 126 -8.93 16.63 13.88
C ARG A 126 -9.61 15.34 13.40
N GLU A 127 -9.07 14.72 12.35
CA GLU A 127 -9.57 13.47 11.77
C GLU A 127 -9.48 12.29 12.77
N ILE A 128 -8.36 12.18 13.50
CA ILE A 128 -8.16 11.15 14.55
C ILE A 128 -9.17 11.29 15.70
N GLY A 129 -9.65 12.51 15.97
CA GLY A 129 -10.66 12.77 17.00
C GLY A 129 -12.06 12.28 16.63
N GLN A 130 -12.29 11.84 15.39
CA GLN A 130 -13.56 11.34 14.91
C GLN A 130 -13.52 9.81 14.80
N ASP A 131 -14.51 9.13 15.38
CA ASP A 131 -14.66 7.69 15.21
C ASP A 131 -14.95 7.38 13.74
N HIS A 132 -14.00 6.68 13.11
CA HIS A 132 -14.13 6.23 11.72
C HIS A 132 -14.45 4.74 11.69
N THR A 133 -15.37 4.38 10.81
CA THR A 133 -15.74 2.99 10.55
C THR A 133 -15.36 2.63 9.13
N ASP A 134 -14.36 1.76 8.98
CA ASP A 134 -13.85 1.32 7.70
C ASP A 134 -14.52 0.01 7.29
N ILE A 135 -14.96 -0.07 6.02
CA ILE A 135 -15.41 -1.32 5.42
C ILE A 135 -14.17 -2.09 4.97
N ILE A 136 -13.77 -3.10 5.73
CA ILE A 136 -12.58 -3.91 5.43
C ILE A 136 -12.86 -5.01 4.40
N PHE A 137 -14.11 -5.45 4.32
CA PHE A 137 -14.58 -6.42 3.34
C PHE A 137 -16.02 -6.09 2.96
N SER A 138 -16.34 -6.17 1.68
CA SER A 138 -17.71 -6.12 1.20
C SER A 138 -17.91 -7.11 0.08
N LEU A 139 -19.11 -7.63 -0.06
CA LEU A 139 -19.46 -8.54 -1.12
C LEU A 139 -20.92 -8.30 -1.51
N ASN A 140 -21.20 -8.28 -2.80
CA ASN A 140 -22.54 -8.24 -3.36
C ASN A 140 -22.63 -9.25 -4.53
N ALA A 141 -23.73 -9.23 -5.28
CA ALA A 141 -23.93 -10.15 -6.40
C ALA A 141 -22.93 -9.97 -7.56
N ILE A 142 -22.35 -8.77 -7.70
CA ILE A 142 -21.54 -8.33 -8.85
C ILE A 142 -20.05 -8.37 -8.52
N GLU A 143 -19.65 -7.82 -7.39
CA GLU A 143 -18.27 -7.66 -6.97
C GLU A 143 -18.06 -7.93 -5.48
N PHE A 144 -16.82 -8.18 -5.10
CA PHE A 144 -16.37 -8.16 -3.72
C PHE A 144 -15.13 -7.27 -3.58
N SER A 145 -14.99 -6.65 -2.42
CA SER A 145 -13.83 -5.84 -2.06
C SER A 145 -13.21 -6.36 -0.76
N CYS A 146 -11.89 -6.39 -0.70
CA CYS A 146 -11.18 -6.86 0.48
C CYS A 146 -9.77 -6.28 0.58
N LEU A 147 -9.19 -6.30 1.78
CA LEU A 147 -7.78 -6.01 2.00
C LEU A 147 -6.93 -7.18 1.53
N CYS A 148 -6.14 -6.95 0.47
CA CYS A 148 -5.30 -7.98 -0.15
C CYS A 148 -3.89 -7.41 -0.44
N PRO A 149 -3.05 -7.23 0.60
CA PRO A 149 -1.65 -6.88 0.38
C PRO A 149 -0.90 -8.06 -0.24
N GLU A 150 0.08 -7.76 -1.08
CA GLU A 150 1.01 -8.77 -1.58
C GLU A 150 1.87 -9.29 -0.43
N ASN A 151 2.37 -10.52 -0.55
CA ASN A 151 3.08 -11.19 0.55
C ASN A 151 4.33 -10.42 1.04
N SER A 152 4.93 -9.57 0.20
CA SER A 152 6.09 -8.71 0.54
C SER A 152 5.72 -7.42 1.28
N ASP A 153 4.46 -6.99 1.24
CA ASP A 153 4.08 -5.60 1.50
C ASP A 153 3.64 -5.34 2.93
N TYR A 154 4.14 -6.13 3.89
CA TYR A 154 3.73 -6.04 5.30
C TYR A 154 3.96 -4.65 5.91
N LYS A 155 5.10 -4.01 5.62
CA LYS A 155 5.44 -2.70 6.16
C LYS A 155 4.54 -1.60 5.58
N GLY A 156 4.31 -1.63 4.26
CA GLY A 156 3.42 -0.70 3.60
C GLY A 156 1.98 -0.85 4.09
N TYR A 157 1.53 -2.09 4.25
CA TYR A 157 0.21 -2.42 4.79
C TYR A 157 0.01 -1.90 6.21
N ALA A 158 1.02 -2.01 7.08
CA ALA A 158 0.94 -1.45 8.44
C ALA A 158 0.82 0.09 8.46
N ILE A 159 1.38 0.78 7.46
CA ILE A 159 1.37 2.24 7.34
C ILE A 159 0.10 2.74 6.65
N ASN A 160 -0.46 2.01 5.68
CA ASN A 160 -1.73 2.41 5.05
C ASN A 160 -2.54 1.18 4.65
N PRO A 161 -3.28 0.57 5.60
CA PRO A 161 -4.03 -0.64 5.34
C PRO A 161 -5.07 -0.47 4.20
N MET A 162 -5.84 0.62 4.19
CA MET A 162 -6.89 0.85 3.19
C MET A 162 -6.34 1.07 1.78
N GLY A 163 -5.08 1.47 1.64
CA GLY A 163 -4.40 1.52 0.33
C GLY A 163 -4.33 0.15 -0.37
N TYR A 164 -4.51 -0.95 0.37
CA TYR A 164 -4.50 -2.32 -0.15
C TYR A 164 -5.91 -2.90 -0.34
N LYS A 165 -6.96 -2.07 -0.24
CA LYS A 165 -8.32 -2.48 -0.57
C LYS A 165 -8.46 -2.63 -2.07
N LYS A 166 -8.64 -3.86 -2.54
CA LYS A 166 -8.84 -4.20 -3.95
C LYS A 166 -10.28 -4.64 -4.18
N ARG A 167 -10.78 -4.42 -5.40
CA ARG A 167 -12.11 -4.86 -5.85
C ARG A 167 -11.95 -5.93 -6.92
N PHE A 168 -12.84 -6.92 -6.90
CA PHE A 168 -12.80 -8.08 -7.79
C PHE A 168 -14.22 -8.44 -8.22
N GLN A 169 -14.36 -8.95 -9.45
CA GLN A 169 -15.66 -9.39 -9.97
C GLN A 169 -16.03 -10.75 -9.39
N MET A 170 -17.30 -10.92 -8.99
CA MET A 170 -17.83 -12.19 -8.51
C MET A 170 -17.84 -13.27 -9.59
N ALA A 171 -17.89 -12.88 -10.86
CA ALA A 171 -17.84 -13.78 -12.02
C ALA A 171 -16.45 -14.41 -12.24
N ASP A 172 -15.41 -13.88 -11.59
CA ASP A 172 -14.05 -14.41 -11.71
C ASP A 172 -13.72 -15.43 -10.63
N ILE A 173 -14.58 -15.59 -9.62
CA ILE A 173 -14.39 -16.56 -8.55
C ILE A 173 -14.54 -17.98 -9.11
N ARG A 174 -13.50 -18.77 -8.95
CA ARG A 174 -13.48 -20.21 -9.26
C ARG A 174 -13.68 -21.07 -8.01
N SER A 175 -13.11 -20.68 -6.87
CA SER A 175 -13.24 -21.43 -5.62
C SER A 175 -13.23 -20.49 -4.43
N VAL A 176 -14.01 -20.81 -3.41
CA VAL A 176 -13.96 -20.15 -2.09
C VAL A 176 -13.84 -21.24 -1.03
N GLN A 177 -12.84 -21.09 -0.17
CA GLN A 177 -12.60 -22.08 0.88
C GLN A 177 -11.85 -21.49 2.07
N ARG A 178 -11.87 -22.23 3.17
CA ARG A 178 -11.06 -21.92 4.34
C ARG A 178 -9.70 -22.60 4.22
N ASP A 179 -8.63 -21.83 4.33
CA ASP A 179 -7.26 -22.32 4.47
C ASP A 179 -6.76 -21.98 5.87
N ARG A 180 -6.70 -23.00 6.74
CA ARG A 180 -6.38 -22.87 8.18
C ARG A 180 -7.28 -21.85 8.88
N LYS A 181 -6.73 -20.67 9.20
CA LYS A 181 -7.41 -19.57 9.90
C LYS A 181 -7.89 -18.46 8.97
N ASN A 182 -7.60 -18.55 7.68
CA ASN A 182 -7.85 -17.49 6.70
C ASN A 182 -8.86 -17.94 5.65
N LEU A 183 -9.54 -16.97 5.05
CA LEU A 183 -10.34 -17.18 3.86
C LEU A 183 -9.41 -17.19 2.63
N LEU A 184 -9.69 -18.10 1.70
CA LEU A 184 -8.99 -18.23 0.43
C LEU A 184 -10.02 -18.14 -0.70
N ILE A 185 -9.81 -17.19 -1.61
CA ILE A 185 -10.65 -16.98 -2.78
C ILE A 185 -9.77 -17.16 -4.02
N VAL A 186 -10.04 -18.20 -4.80
CA VAL A 186 -9.35 -18.45 -6.07
C VAL A 186 -10.13 -17.74 -7.17
N LEU A 187 -9.48 -16.81 -7.83
CA LEU A 187 -9.99 -16.15 -9.04
C LEU A 187 -9.42 -16.84 -10.29
N LYS A 188 -9.88 -16.44 -11.49
CA LYS A 188 -9.36 -16.97 -12.76
C LYS A 188 -7.85 -16.82 -12.92
N GLU A 189 -7.29 -15.71 -12.46
CA GLU A 189 -5.89 -15.32 -12.72
C GLU A 189 -5.03 -15.19 -11.45
N GLN A 190 -5.64 -15.20 -10.27
CA GLN A 190 -4.92 -14.96 -9.03
C GLN A 190 -5.62 -15.57 -7.82
N ILE A 191 -4.85 -15.77 -6.76
CA ILE A 191 -5.35 -16.23 -5.47
C ILE A 191 -5.39 -15.03 -4.53
N VAL A 192 -6.56 -14.81 -3.92
CA VAL A 192 -6.82 -13.70 -3.00
C VAL A 192 -6.96 -14.27 -1.59
N ARG A 193 -6.21 -13.69 -0.65
CA ARG A 193 -6.25 -14.02 0.78
C ARG A 193 -6.67 -12.77 1.56
N PRO A 194 -7.99 -12.53 1.77
CA PRO A 194 -8.47 -11.39 2.51
C PRO A 194 -7.90 -11.33 3.93
N ARG A 195 -7.43 -10.15 4.36
CA ARG A 195 -6.89 -9.93 5.71
C ARG A 195 -7.90 -9.32 6.67
N GLU A 196 -7.60 -9.40 7.97
CA GLU A 196 -8.36 -8.80 9.09
C GLU A 196 -9.77 -9.39 9.35
N LEU A 197 -10.08 -10.50 8.67
CA LEU A 197 -11.30 -11.25 8.90
C LEU A 197 -11.17 -12.08 10.17
N ARG A 198 -12.17 -12.01 11.04
CA ARG A 198 -12.33 -12.90 12.19
C ARG A 198 -12.92 -14.23 11.76
N GLN A 199 -12.76 -15.27 12.57
CA GLN A 199 -13.26 -16.60 12.23
C GLN A 199 -14.78 -16.62 12.01
N GLU A 200 -15.53 -15.89 12.84
CA GLU A 200 -16.99 -15.75 12.73
C GLU A 200 -17.41 -15.13 11.39
N GLU A 201 -16.66 -14.13 10.92
CA GLU A 201 -16.93 -13.44 9.65
C GLU A 201 -16.54 -14.29 8.44
N ILE A 202 -15.50 -15.12 8.57
CA ILE A 202 -15.15 -16.11 7.55
C ILE A 202 -16.30 -17.11 7.41
N GLU A 203 -16.85 -17.61 8.52
CA GLU A 203 -18.00 -18.52 8.48
C GLU A 203 -19.25 -17.85 7.91
N LEU A 204 -19.48 -16.56 8.19
CA LEU A 204 -20.55 -15.79 7.55
C LEU A 204 -20.41 -15.78 6.02
N ILE A 205 -19.22 -15.45 5.52
CA ILE A 205 -18.93 -15.42 4.08
C ILE A 205 -19.13 -16.81 3.47
N LEU A 206 -18.60 -17.86 4.10
CA LEU A 206 -18.75 -19.24 3.62
C LEU A 206 -20.23 -19.67 3.60
N THR A 207 -21.01 -19.26 4.60
CA THR A 207 -22.45 -19.55 4.67
C THR A 207 -23.21 -18.88 3.53
N TYR A 208 -22.86 -17.64 3.18
CA TYR A 208 -23.41 -16.96 2.01
C TYR A 208 -23.11 -17.72 0.71
N PHE A 209 -21.87 -18.17 0.52
CA PHE A 209 -21.51 -18.95 -0.67
C PHE A 209 -22.21 -20.32 -0.69
N ARG A 210 -22.36 -21.00 0.46
CA ARG A 210 -23.13 -22.26 0.55
C ARG A 210 -24.60 -22.07 0.18
N LYS A 211 -25.22 -20.95 0.56
CA LYS A 211 -26.63 -20.65 0.26
C LYS A 211 -26.86 -20.25 -1.20
N ASN A 212 -26.00 -19.39 -1.74
CA ASN A 212 -26.25 -18.73 -3.03
C ASN A 212 -25.44 -19.31 -4.20
N LYS A 213 -24.25 -19.89 -3.96
CA LYS A 213 -23.31 -20.38 -4.97
C LYS A 213 -22.54 -21.62 -4.48
N ALA A 214 -23.25 -22.66 -4.05
CA ALA A 214 -22.66 -23.85 -3.43
C ALA A 214 -21.57 -24.53 -4.29
N ALA A 215 -21.72 -24.48 -5.62
CA ALA A 215 -20.76 -25.05 -6.57
C ALA A 215 -19.36 -24.41 -6.51
N LEU A 216 -19.20 -23.22 -5.92
CA LEU A 216 -17.91 -22.56 -5.76
C LEU A 216 -17.16 -22.98 -4.49
N ILE A 217 -17.82 -23.67 -3.55
CA ILE A 217 -17.18 -24.10 -2.32
C ILE A 217 -16.27 -25.29 -2.61
N HIS A 218 -14.97 -25.16 -2.32
CA HIS A 218 -13.95 -26.21 -2.54
C HIS A 218 -13.87 -26.74 -3.99
N ALA A 219 -14.26 -25.93 -4.98
CA ALA A 219 -14.24 -26.34 -6.39
C ALA A 219 -12.81 -26.58 -6.94
N VAL A 220 -11.82 -25.89 -6.37
CA VAL A 220 -10.39 -26.11 -6.65
C VAL A 220 -9.74 -26.66 -5.40
N THR A 221 -9.01 -27.77 -5.53
CA THR A 221 -8.32 -28.41 -4.40
C THR A 221 -7.20 -27.55 -3.85
N THR A 222 -7.06 -27.52 -2.52
CA THR A 222 -6.01 -26.75 -1.83
C THR A 222 -4.60 -27.13 -2.28
N GLU A 223 -4.37 -28.42 -2.59
CA GLU A 223 -3.08 -28.91 -3.09
C GLU A 223 -2.69 -28.26 -4.42
N ARG A 224 -3.64 -28.10 -5.35
CA ARG A 224 -3.39 -27.46 -6.64
C ARG A 224 -3.04 -25.98 -6.48
N ILE A 225 -3.72 -25.30 -5.55
CA ILE A 225 -3.46 -23.89 -5.21
C ILE A 225 -2.03 -23.73 -4.65
N LEU A 226 -1.64 -24.59 -3.70
CA LEU A 226 -0.32 -24.55 -3.09
C LEU A 226 0.78 -24.85 -4.13
N GLN A 227 0.57 -25.82 -5.02
CA GLN A 227 1.50 -26.10 -6.11
C GLN A 227 1.69 -24.90 -7.06
N GLU A 228 0.62 -24.16 -7.37
CA GLU A 228 0.70 -22.95 -8.19
C GLU A 228 1.46 -21.82 -7.46
N GLU A 229 1.20 -21.60 -6.16
CA GLU A 229 1.94 -20.61 -5.35
C GLU A 229 3.43 -20.97 -5.24
N ASP A 230 3.75 -22.20 -4.84
CA ASP A 230 5.12 -22.70 -4.68
C ASP A 230 5.89 -22.58 -5.99
N ARG A 231 5.24 -22.85 -7.11
CA ARG A 231 5.84 -22.72 -8.43
C ARG A 231 6.22 -21.29 -8.78
N VAL A 232 5.38 -20.30 -8.46
CA VAL A 232 5.73 -18.88 -8.67
C VAL A 232 6.93 -18.50 -7.82
N TYR A 233 7.02 -18.98 -6.59
CA TYR A 233 8.20 -18.79 -5.74
C TYR A 233 9.44 -19.44 -6.33
N TRP A 234 9.34 -20.67 -6.82
CA TRP A 234 10.43 -21.38 -7.50
C TRP A 234 10.91 -20.64 -8.76
N ILE A 235 9.98 -20.11 -9.57
CA ILE A 235 10.31 -19.28 -10.73
C ILE A 235 11.08 -18.04 -10.27
N LYS A 236 10.59 -17.31 -9.26
CA LYS A 236 11.28 -16.11 -8.74
C LYS A 236 12.69 -16.45 -8.25
N LEU A 237 12.85 -17.57 -7.55
CA LEU A 237 14.13 -18.02 -7.01
C LEU A 237 15.11 -18.42 -8.12
N ILE A 238 14.70 -19.32 -9.02
CA ILE A 238 15.57 -19.89 -10.06
C ILE A 238 15.83 -18.88 -11.17
N VAL A 239 14.82 -18.16 -11.64
CA VAL A 239 14.93 -17.28 -12.81
C VAL A 239 15.58 -15.94 -12.46
N PHE A 240 15.35 -15.42 -11.26
CA PHE A 240 15.85 -14.10 -10.89
C PHE A 240 16.90 -14.15 -9.78
N ALA A 241 16.62 -14.81 -8.65
CA ALA A 241 17.55 -14.76 -7.53
C ALA A 241 18.87 -15.47 -7.83
N LEU A 242 18.83 -16.64 -8.48
CA LEU A 242 20.04 -17.42 -8.79
C LEU A 242 20.96 -16.71 -9.80
N PRO A 243 20.50 -16.21 -10.97
CA PRO A 243 21.35 -15.45 -11.88
C PRO A 243 21.93 -14.19 -11.24
N CYS A 244 21.15 -13.46 -10.43
CA CYS A 244 21.65 -12.31 -9.70
C CYS A 244 22.75 -12.68 -8.71
N LEU A 245 22.56 -13.74 -7.92
CA LEU A 245 23.55 -14.19 -6.94
C LEU A 245 24.84 -14.65 -7.62
N LEU A 246 24.72 -15.43 -8.70
CA LEU A 246 25.87 -15.83 -9.52
C LEU A 246 26.58 -14.63 -10.15
N ALA A 247 25.83 -13.63 -10.61
CA ALA A 247 26.40 -12.40 -11.17
C ALA A 247 27.20 -11.62 -10.11
N VAL A 248 26.67 -11.46 -8.90
CA VAL A 248 27.39 -10.79 -7.80
C VAL A 248 28.67 -11.55 -7.46
N CYS A 249 28.60 -12.88 -7.31
CA CYS A 249 29.79 -13.69 -7.07
C CYS A 249 30.81 -13.59 -8.20
N ALA A 250 30.35 -13.61 -9.45
CA ALA A 250 31.22 -13.49 -10.62
C ALA A 250 31.87 -12.10 -10.73
N ILE A 251 31.14 -11.02 -10.44
CA ILE A 251 31.69 -9.65 -10.39
C ILE A 251 32.76 -9.56 -9.29
N TYR A 252 32.48 -10.12 -8.12
CA TYR A 252 33.42 -10.11 -7.01
C TYR A 252 34.73 -10.84 -7.36
N ILE A 253 34.65 -12.03 -7.95
CA ILE A 253 35.81 -12.88 -8.25
C ILE A 253 36.53 -12.45 -9.54
N PHE A 254 35.80 -12.21 -10.62
CA PHE A 254 36.38 -12.03 -11.96
C PHE A 254 36.49 -10.57 -12.39
N ALA A 255 35.72 -9.66 -11.79
CA ALA A 255 35.71 -8.25 -12.17
C ALA A 255 36.42 -7.34 -11.15
N ASP A 256 37.27 -7.91 -10.30
CA ASP A 256 38.01 -7.21 -9.24
C ASP A 256 37.07 -6.33 -8.39
N ASN A 257 36.02 -6.97 -7.84
CA ASN A 257 34.97 -6.31 -7.08
C ASN A 257 34.30 -5.12 -7.81
N GLY A 258 34.14 -5.24 -9.13
CA GLY A 258 33.50 -4.22 -9.97
C GLY A 258 34.44 -3.16 -10.53
N ARG A 259 35.75 -3.22 -10.23
CA ARG A 259 36.74 -2.26 -10.73
C ARG A 259 36.99 -2.42 -12.23
N ASN A 260 36.88 -3.63 -12.75
CA ASN A 260 36.89 -3.88 -14.19
C ASN A 260 35.46 -3.72 -14.76
N SER A 261 35.17 -2.51 -15.27
CA SER A 261 33.84 -2.14 -15.76
C SER A 261 33.39 -2.98 -16.95
N LEU A 262 34.29 -3.32 -17.87
CA LEU A 262 33.97 -4.12 -19.05
C LEU A 262 33.54 -5.54 -18.66
N ILE A 263 34.31 -6.20 -17.79
CA ILE A 263 33.97 -7.55 -17.30
C ILE A 263 32.67 -7.53 -16.49
N SER A 264 32.48 -6.52 -15.64
CA SER A 264 31.25 -6.36 -14.85
C SER A 264 30.00 -6.24 -15.73
N VAL A 265 30.06 -5.41 -16.78
CA VAL A 265 28.96 -5.24 -17.74
C VAL A 265 28.69 -6.53 -18.49
N CYS A 266 29.72 -7.24 -18.96
CA CYS A 266 29.57 -8.54 -19.61
C CYS A 266 28.88 -9.57 -18.70
N ILE A 267 29.22 -9.61 -17.40
CA ILE A 267 28.59 -10.52 -16.43
C ILE A 267 27.13 -10.15 -16.20
N ILE A 268 26.80 -8.86 -16.08
CA ILE A 268 25.41 -8.40 -15.93
C ILE A 268 24.57 -8.79 -17.16
N ILE A 269 25.08 -8.54 -18.36
CA ILE A 269 24.40 -8.92 -19.61
C ILE A 269 24.22 -10.45 -19.67
N GLY A 270 25.26 -11.21 -19.31
CA GLY A 270 25.20 -12.66 -19.22
C GLY A 270 24.12 -13.15 -18.25
N ALA A 271 24.01 -12.54 -17.07
CA ALA A 271 22.99 -12.88 -16.08
C ALA A 271 21.57 -12.62 -16.58
N ILE A 272 21.36 -11.50 -17.29
CA ILE A 272 20.07 -11.18 -17.93
C ILE A 272 19.74 -12.24 -18.99
N LEU A 273 20.69 -12.62 -19.85
CA LEU A 273 20.50 -13.66 -20.85
C LEU A 273 20.15 -15.01 -20.21
N VAL A 274 20.85 -15.39 -19.14
CA VAL A 274 20.56 -16.61 -18.38
C VAL A 274 19.14 -16.57 -17.80
N ALA A 275 18.73 -15.45 -17.21
CA ALA A 275 17.36 -15.28 -16.70
C ALA A 275 16.31 -15.46 -17.82
N VAL A 276 16.53 -14.87 -19.00
CA VAL A 276 15.62 -15.03 -20.16
C VAL A 276 15.53 -16.49 -20.62
N ILE A 277 16.68 -17.19 -20.69
CA ILE A 277 16.72 -18.60 -21.07
C ILE A 277 15.98 -19.46 -20.05
N LEU A 278 16.25 -19.25 -18.76
CA LEU A 278 15.58 -19.99 -17.67
C LEU A 278 14.07 -19.74 -17.68
N LEU A 279 13.63 -18.51 -17.93
CA LEU A 279 12.21 -18.19 -18.07
C LEU A 279 11.57 -18.97 -19.22
N LYS A 280 12.23 -19.00 -20.39
CA LYS A 280 11.74 -19.72 -21.58
C LYS A 280 11.66 -21.24 -21.33
N ILE A 281 12.67 -21.82 -20.69
CA ILE A 281 12.66 -23.25 -20.30
C ILE A 281 11.51 -23.53 -19.33
N THR A 282 11.36 -22.71 -18.31
CA THR A 282 10.31 -22.91 -17.29
C THR A 282 8.91 -22.79 -17.88
N ASN A 283 8.73 -21.92 -18.88
CA ASN A 283 7.47 -21.79 -19.60
C ASN A 283 7.21 -22.94 -20.60
N LEU A 284 8.26 -23.49 -21.23
CA LEU A 284 8.15 -24.68 -22.08
C LEU A 284 7.72 -25.92 -21.29
N ILE A 285 8.33 -26.15 -20.13
CA ILE A 285 7.99 -27.27 -19.24
C ILE A 285 6.52 -27.15 -18.79
N TYR A 286 6.03 -25.94 -18.61
CA TYR A 286 4.65 -25.68 -18.20
C TYR A 286 3.61 -26.16 -19.21
N HIS A 287 3.71 -25.68 -20.44
CA HIS A 287 2.72 -25.99 -21.48
C HIS A 287 2.77 -27.46 -21.90
N HIS A 288 3.86 -28.18 -21.61
CA HIS A 288 3.94 -29.62 -21.80
C HIS A 288 3.22 -30.42 -20.68
N GLY A 289 3.10 -29.85 -19.48
CA GLY A 289 2.40 -30.45 -18.36
C GLY A 289 0.88 -30.34 -18.43
N GLU A 290 0.33 -29.26 -19.02
CA GLU A 290 -1.12 -29.07 -19.18
C GLU A 290 -1.76 -29.92 -20.29
N LYS A 291 -0.94 -30.53 -21.17
CA LYS A 291 -1.41 -31.40 -22.27
C LYS A 291 -1.49 -32.88 -21.91
N LYS A 292 -1.21 -33.24 -20.65
CA LYS A 292 -1.38 -34.60 -20.10
C LYS A 292 -2.52 -34.60 -19.09
#